data_AF-A0AAV8XEE1-F1
#
_entry.id   AF-A0AAV8XEE1-F1
#
_cell.length_a   1.000
_cell.length_b   1.000
_cell.length_c   1.000
_cell.angle_alpha   90.00
_cell.angle_beta   90.00
_cell.angle_gamma   90.00
#
_symmetry.space_group_name_H-M   'P 1'
#
loop_
_entity.id
_entity.type
_entity.pdbx_description
1 polymer ?
#
loop_
_entity_poly.entity_id
_entity_poly.type
_entity_poly.pdbx_seq_one_letter_code
_entity_poly.pdbx_strand_id
1 'polypeptide(L)'
;MVLALSGSSVGRAYLSHQCGFLGDLLTLLHTGSARVQRQVTSLLRRMLPEITPETFAKVVGVKNLPAKDFSIVSVVNKASNSGRFDVNQLGILDVFLSVVAKALTLQVKVRSKSTSGGFPKEINTVTLATSINPKDNLYGRWWLRGSVNKKLAEVIIHLIKDMAAGKLSDVWANITKGAIAENILHLTYLNDEQRIPNICLKTPTLWLALASLCVLDKDHVERLSSGQWSQPDGHPAPPRPTCGNHDDGETIAVIQCSNCGNLCADCDRYLHLHRKTRNHQRQVCKEEEEAIKVELHEGCGRTKLFWLLALADPRTLKALIEFEKVELEQEELEYGRTACTKLLNCGHMCGGVLGETKCLACLHGCSNDPSLRQDSDDMCMICFTEALSCAPAIQVNV
;
A
#
# COMPACT_ATOMS: atom_id res chain seq x y z
N MET A 1 36.47 15.72 18.67
CA MET A 1 36.64 17.09 18.14
C MET A 1 35.32 17.68 17.63
N VAL A 2 34.68 17.10 16.61
CA VAL A 2 33.43 17.66 16.02
C VAL A 2 32.25 17.75 17.01
N LEU A 3 32.06 16.75 17.87
CA LEU A 3 31.03 16.79 18.93
C LEU A 3 31.23 17.95 19.92
N ALA A 4 32.47 18.27 20.25
CA ALA A 4 32.78 19.39 21.13
C ALA A 4 32.45 20.72 20.44
N LEU A 5 32.79 20.84 19.15
CA LEU A 5 32.47 22.02 18.33
C LEU A 5 30.95 22.27 18.26
N SER A 6 30.15 21.21 18.10
CA SER A 6 28.68 21.30 18.08
C SER A 6 28.04 21.72 19.42
N GLY A 7 28.81 21.86 20.49
CA GLY A 7 28.32 22.30 21.79
C GLY A 7 27.96 23.79 21.86
N SER A 8 28.62 24.62 21.04
CA SER A 8 28.38 26.08 20.98
C SER A 8 27.44 26.45 19.83
N SER A 9 26.69 27.56 19.96
CA SER A 9 25.85 28.07 18.86
C SER A 9 26.67 28.39 17.60
N VAL A 10 27.81 29.07 17.77
CA VAL A 10 28.73 29.41 16.67
C VAL A 10 29.25 28.15 15.98
N GLY A 11 29.65 27.13 16.74
CA GLY A 11 30.13 25.87 16.17
C GLY A 11 29.04 25.08 15.45
N ARG A 12 27.79 25.10 15.94
CA ARG A 12 26.65 24.49 15.24
C ARG A 12 26.35 25.21 13.92
N ALA A 13 26.31 26.54 13.94
CA ALA A 13 26.12 27.34 12.74
C ALA A 13 27.25 27.11 11.74
N TYR A 14 28.52 27.06 12.18
CA TYR A 14 29.63 26.75 11.29
C TYR A 14 29.46 25.38 10.61
N LEU A 15 29.09 24.35 11.38
CA LEU A 15 28.89 23.00 10.86
C LEU A 15 27.66 22.89 9.94
N SER A 16 26.58 23.61 10.21
CA SER A 16 25.35 23.54 9.42
C SER A 16 25.52 24.08 7.99
N HIS A 17 26.48 24.99 7.78
CA HIS A 17 26.83 25.50 6.45
C HIS A 17 27.73 24.55 5.65
N GLN A 18 28.26 23.48 6.26
CA GLN A 18 29.12 22.50 5.59
C GLN A 18 28.26 21.38 4.95
N CYS A 19 27.68 21.66 3.78
CA CYS A 19 26.80 20.71 3.08
C CYS A 19 27.43 19.33 2.83
N GLY A 20 28.72 19.29 2.47
CA GLY A 20 29.45 18.02 2.25
C GLY A 20 29.53 17.19 3.54
N PHE A 21 29.86 17.84 4.66
CA PHE A 21 29.91 17.18 5.96
C PHE A 21 28.53 16.66 6.40
N LEU A 22 27.45 17.40 6.13
CA LEU A 22 26.10 16.92 6.37
C LEU A 22 25.79 15.65 5.55
N GLY A 23 26.18 15.62 4.27
CA GLY A 23 26.06 14.43 3.41
C GLY A 23 26.84 13.22 3.96
N ASP A 24 28.06 13.44 4.46
CA ASP A 24 28.86 12.39 5.09
C ASP A 24 28.21 11.84 6.36
N LEU A 25 27.65 12.73 7.21
CA LEU A 25 26.89 12.33 8.40
C LEU A 25 25.68 11.47 8.03
N LEU A 26 24.91 11.88 7.01
CA LEU A 26 23.77 11.10 6.54
C LEU A 26 24.20 9.74 5.96
N THR A 27 25.34 9.67 5.29
CA THR A 27 25.90 8.38 4.83
C THR A 27 26.26 7.49 6.02
N LEU A 28 27.00 8.03 7.00
CA LEU A 28 27.41 7.30 8.21
C LEU A 28 26.24 6.91 9.11
N LEU A 29 25.11 7.60 9.02
CA LEU A 29 23.87 7.19 9.69
C LEU A 29 23.43 5.79 9.20
N HIS A 30 23.62 5.47 7.92
CA HIS A 30 23.22 4.18 7.34
C HIS A 30 24.33 3.13 7.33
N THR A 31 25.59 3.53 7.26
CA THR A 31 26.74 2.61 7.06
C THR A 31 27.66 2.48 8.27
N GLY A 32 27.60 3.44 9.20
CA GLY A 32 28.48 3.46 10.36
C GLY A 32 28.19 2.35 11.37
N SER A 33 29.17 2.05 12.22
CA SER A 33 28.95 1.17 13.38
C SER A 33 27.97 1.79 14.37
N ALA A 34 27.38 0.98 15.26
CA ALA A 34 26.46 1.47 16.30
C ALA A 34 27.06 2.58 17.18
N ARG A 35 28.39 2.59 17.36
CA ARG A 35 29.08 3.70 18.06
C ARG A 35 29.08 4.98 17.22
N VAL A 36 29.41 4.88 15.92
CA VAL A 36 29.42 6.02 15.00
C VAL A 36 28.02 6.59 14.82
N GLN A 37 27.03 5.74 14.56
CA GLN A 37 25.63 6.14 14.37
C GLN A 37 25.07 6.92 15.57
N ARG A 38 25.41 6.53 16.81
CA ARG A 38 25.03 7.30 18.01
C ARG A 38 25.61 8.70 18.02
N GLN A 39 26.89 8.86 17.64
CA GLN A 39 27.53 10.18 17.58
C GLN A 39 26.98 11.02 16.43
N VAL A 40 26.80 10.42 15.26
CA VAL A 40 26.16 11.05 14.09
C VAL A 40 24.78 11.56 14.46
N THR A 41 23.95 10.75 15.12
CA THR A 41 22.59 11.15 15.51
C THR A 41 22.61 12.31 16.51
N SER A 42 23.56 12.33 17.44
CA SER A 42 23.74 13.46 18.36
C SER A 42 24.17 14.74 17.64
N LEU A 43 25.00 14.64 16.59
CA LEU A 43 25.40 15.79 15.77
C LEU A 43 24.23 16.31 14.95
N LEU A 44 23.50 15.42 14.26
CA LEU A 44 22.33 15.78 13.47
C LEU A 44 21.27 16.48 14.32
N ARG A 45 20.97 16.00 15.53
CA ARG A 45 20.04 16.65 16.47
C ARG A 45 20.44 18.08 16.83
N ARG A 46 21.74 18.38 16.89
CA ARG A 46 22.25 19.73 17.19
C ARG A 46 22.26 20.62 15.95
N MET A 47 22.58 20.06 14.79
CA MET A 47 22.75 20.83 13.56
C MET A 47 21.44 21.14 12.85
N LEU A 48 20.48 20.21 12.85
CA LEU A 48 19.20 20.37 12.13
C LEU A 48 18.40 21.63 12.49
N PRO A 49 18.33 22.10 13.76
CA PRO A 49 17.71 23.39 14.09
C PRO A 49 18.31 24.59 13.32
N GLU A 50 19.59 24.53 12.96
CA GLU A 50 20.32 25.59 12.26
C GLU A 50 20.28 25.41 10.72
N ILE A 51 19.59 24.39 10.21
CA ILE A 51 19.51 24.05 8.78
C ILE A 51 18.08 24.23 8.30
N THR A 52 17.87 25.02 7.25
CA THR A 52 16.54 25.17 6.65
C THR A 52 16.15 23.92 5.85
N PRO A 53 14.86 23.58 5.73
CA PRO A 53 14.41 22.46 4.91
C PRO A 53 14.88 22.52 3.45
N GLU A 54 14.94 23.71 2.85
CA GLU A 54 15.42 23.92 1.47
C GLU A 54 16.90 23.58 1.33
N THR A 55 17.71 23.94 2.33
CA THR A 55 19.15 23.63 2.36
C THR A 55 19.35 22.14 2.54
N PHE A 56 18.60 21.52 3.45
CA PHE A 56 18.62 20.07 3.65
C PHE A 56 18.19 19.31 2.39
N ALA A 57 17.11 19.75 1.74
CA ALA A 57 16.60 19.16 0.49
C ALA A 57 17.66 19.13 -0.61
N LYS A 58 18.44 20.21 -0.78
CA LYS A 58 19.57 20.24 -1.72
C LYS A 58 20.62 19.16 -1.40
N VAL A 59 20.93 18.94 -0.13
CA VAL A 59 21.91 17.94 0.30
C VAL A 59 21.42 16.51 0.06
N VAL A 60 20.13 16.24 0.28
CA VAL A 60 19.55 14.90 0.05
C VAL A 60 19.04 14.67 -1.38
N GLY A 61 19.17 15.66 -2.27
CA GLY A 61 18.74 15.55 -3.67
C GLY A 61 17.23 15.61 -3.88
N VAL A 62 16.50 16.23 -2.95
CA VAL A 62 15.03 16.40 -3.02
C VAL A 62 14.70 17.66 -3.82
N LYS A 63 13.89 17.49 -4.86
CA LYS A 63 13.53 18.58 -5.80
C LYS A 63 12.40 19.46 -5.27
N ASN A 64 11.36 18.82 -4.72
CA ASN A 64 10.15 19.49 -4.24
C ASN A 64 9.96 19.18 -2.76
N LEU A 65 9.73 20.23 -1.97
CA LEU A 65 9.33 20.08 -0.58
C LEU A 65 7.83 19.72 -0.49
N PRO A 66 7.42 18.97 0.55
CA PRO A 66 6.03 18.63 0.77
C PRO A 66 5.12 19.85 0.83
N ALA A 67 3.86 19.67 0.41
CA ALA A 67 2.86 20.71 0.56
C ALA A 67 2.65 21.08 2.04
N LYS A 68 2.49 22.38 2.31
CA LYS A 68 2.22 22.87 3.68
C LYS A 68 0.86 22.42 4.21
N ASP A 69 -0.10 22.21 3.31
CA ASP A 69 -1.44 21.71 3.64
C ASP A 69 -1.68 20.35 2.97
N PHE A 70 -1.45 19.29 3.74
CA PHE A 70 -1.63 17.91 3.30
C PHE A 70 -3.08 17.42 3.33
N SER A 71 -4.01 18.27 3.78
CA SER A 71 -5.46 18.00 3.71
C SER A 71 -5.97 17.99 2.26
N ILE A 72 -5.25 18.66 1.34
CA ILE A 72 -5.64 18.90 -0.05
C ILE A 72 -4.75 18.11 -1.05
N VAL A 73 -3.77 17.34 -0.58
CA VAL A 73 -2.77 16.69 -1.45
C VAL A 73 -3.38 15.64 -2.40
N SER A 74 -4.47 14.98 -2.00
CA SER A 74 -5.22 14.09 -2.90
C SER A 74 -5.98 14.84 -4.00
N VAL A 75 -6.45 16.08 -3.74
CA VAL A 75 -7.25 16.90 -4.66
C VAL A 75 -6.36 17.74 -5.60
N VAL A 76 -5.27 18.34 -5.10
CA VAL A 76 -4.35 19.17 -5.90
C VAL A 76 -3.62 18.35 -6.95
N ASN A 77 -3.19 17.13 -6.61
CA ASN A 77 -2.58 16.22 -7.59
C ASN A 77 -3.57 15.73 -8.67
N LYS A 78 -4.88 15.97 -8.49
CA LYS A 78 -5.95 15.63 -9.44
C LYS A 78 -6.24 16.76 -10.45
N ALA A 79 -6.09 18.03 -10.05
CA ALA A 79 -6.39 19.18 -10.90
C ALA A 79 -5.29 19.51 -11.93
N SER A 80 -4.03 19.20 -11.61
CA SER A 80 -2.92 19.35 -12.54
C SER A 80 -2.70 18.05 -13.32
N ASN A 81 -3.25 17.99 -14.54
CA ASN A 81 -2.86 17.00 -15.56
C ASN A 81 -1.38 17.15 -16.01
N SER A 82 -0.52 17.77 -15.18
CA SER A 82 0.85 18.18 -15.47
C SER A 82 1.89 17.67 -14.46
N GLY A 83 1.50 16.90 -13.44
CA GLY A 83 2.42 16.31 -12.47
C GLY A 83 2.14 14.83 -12.23
N ARG A 84 2.58 13.96 -13.14
CA ARG A 84 2.52 12.50 -12.95
C ARG A 84 3.20 12.16 -11.62
N PHE A 85 2.46 11.55 -10.67
CA PHE A 85 3.02 11.03 -9.43
C PHE A 85 4.25 10.17 -9.75
N ASP A 86 5.43 10.64 -9.34
CA ASP A 86 6.68 9.91 -9.53
C ASP A 86 7.00 9.15 -8.25
N VAL A 87 6.64 7.86 -8.25
CA VAL A 87 6.94 6.92 -7.16
C VAL A 87 8.43 6.84 -6.82
N ASN A 88 9.30 7.29 -7.73
CA ASN A 88 10.75 7.28 -7.56
C ASN A 88 11.32 8.58 -7.00
N GLN A 89 10.52 9.65 -6.92
CA GLN A 89 10.96 10.94 -6.38
C GLN A 89 11.38 10.80 -4.92
N LEU A 90 12.53 11.35 -4.56
CA LEU A 90 13.01 11.39 -3.17
C LEU A 90 12.20 12.39 -2.34
N GLY A 91 11.83 11.97 -1.13
CA GLY A 91 11.21 12.79 -0.09
C GLY A 91 12.24 13.22 0.96
N ILE A 92 11.99 14.38 1.58
CA ILE A 92 12.92 15.00 2.54
C ILE A 92 13.18 14.16 3.79
N LEU A 93 12.23 13.33 4.21
CA LEU A 93 12.38 12.46 5.38
C LEU A 93 12.90 11.07 5.03
N ASP A 94 13.06 10.72 3.75
CA ASP A 94 13.25 9.34 3.34
C ASP A 94 14.55 8.74 3.87
N VAL A 95 15.60 9.56 3.99
CA VAL A 95 16.85 9.17 4.64
C VAL A 95 16.60 8.73 6.09
N PHE A 96 15.80 9.46 6.86
CA PHE A 96 15.48 9.11 8.24
C PHE A 96 14.49 7.95 8.33
N LEU A 97 13.40 7.99 7.55
CA LEU A 97 12.38 6.93 7.53
C LEU A 97 12.96 5.58 7.08
N SER A 98 13.98 5.58 6.22
CA SER A 98 14.68 4.36 5.82
C SER A 98 15.45 3.71 6.96
N VAL A 99 15.90 4.47 7.96
CA VAL A 99 16.43 3.87 9.20
C VAL A 99 15.33 3.11 9.93
N VAL A 100 14.14 3.71 10.07
CA VAL A 100 13.00 3.06 10.73
C VAL A 100 12.56 1.83 9.95
N ALA A 101 12.39 1.94 8.63
CA ALA A 101 11.98 0.87 7.74
C ALA A 101 12.91 -0.36 7.82
N LYS A 102 14.23 -0.15 7.87
CA LYS A 102 15.23 -1.21 8.03
C LYS A 102 15.15 -1.97 9.35
N ALA A 103 14.50 -1.40 10.37
CA ALA A 103 14.34 -2.01 11.68
C ALA A 103 13.00 -2.74 11.85
N LEU A 104 12.07 -2.56 10.91
CA LEU A 104 10.74 -3.16 10.97
C LEU A 104 10.79 -4.66 10.70
N THR A 105 9.99 -5.40 11.47
CA THR A 105 9.63 -6.79 11.20
C THR A 105 8.18 -6.83 10.74
N LEU A 106 7.94 -7.19 9.48
CA LEU A 106 6.62 -7.13 8.84
C LEU A 106 5.98 -8.51 8.81
N GLN A 107 4.79 -8.64 9.40
CA GLN A 107 3.92 -9.80 9.27
C GLN A 107 2.96 -9.59 8.10
N VAL A 108 3.06 -10.46 7.10
CA VAL A 108 2.25 -10.42 5.88
C VAL A 108 1.13 -11.44 6.01
N LYS A 109 -0.09 -10.97 5.81
CA LYS A 109 -1.31 -11.76 5.80
C LYS A 109 -2.01 -11.54 4.47
N VAL A 110 -2.23 -12.62 3.72
CA VAL A 110 -3.02 -12.57 2.50
C VAL A 110 -4.35 -13.23 2.80
N ARG A 111 -5.47 -12.54 2.57
CA ARG A 111 -6.78 -13.20 2.69
C ARG A 111 -6.96 -14.19 1.54
N SER A 112 -6.77 -15.47 1.82
CA SER A 112 -7.26 -16.52 0.92
C SER A 112 -8.77 -16.72 1.08
N LYS A 113 -9.46 -17.18 0.03
CA LYS A 113 -10.86 -17.63 0.12
C LYS A 113 -10.87 -18.79 1.13
N SER A 114 -11.33 -18.57 2.37
CA SER A 114 -11.69 -19.67 3.26
C SER A 114 -13.20 -19.80 3.25
N THR A 115 -13.68 -20.70 2.41
CA THR A 115 -14.84 -21.54 2.72
C THR A 115 -14.65 -22.13 4.13
N SER A 116 -15.74 -22.16 4.88
CA SER A 116 -15.91 -22.83 6.18
C SER A 116 -14.96 -24.03 6.40
N GLY A 117 -13.89 -23.85 7.18
CA GLY A 117 -12.96 -24.94 7.49
C GLY A 117 -11.56 -24.53 7.96
N GLY A 118 -11.46 -23.99 9.18
CA GLY A 118 -10.42 -24.34 10.17
C GLY A 118 -8.91 -24.46 9.87
N PHE A 119 -8.32 -23.93 8.79
CA PHE A 119 -6.85 -23.87 8.65
C PHE A 119 -6.28 -22.46 8.92
N PRO A 120 -5.15 -22.35 9.63
CA PRO A 120 -4.58 -21.05 10.01
C PRO A 120 -4.09 -20.30 8.77
N LYS A 121 -4.53 -19.03 8.62
CA LYS A 121 -4.03 -18.10 7.60
C LYS A 121 -2.50 -18.07 7.67
N GLU A 122 -1.83 -18.32 6.55
CA GLU A 122 -0.36 -18.30 6.49
C GLU A 122 0.15 -16.87 6.76
N ILE A 123 0.83 -16.69 7.90
CA ILE A 123 1.45 -15.42 8.28
C ILE A 123 2.93 -15.54 7.96
N ASN A 124 3.36 -14.85 6.89
CA ASN A 124 4.76 -14.81 6.50
C ASN A 124 5.44 -13.59 7.12
N THR A 125 6.57 -13.79 7.79
CA THR A 125 7.33 -12.70 8.40
C THR A 125 8.50 -12.31 7.50
N VAL A 126 8.57 -11.03 7.12
CA VAL A 126 9.59 -10.48 6.23
C VAL A 126 10.22 -9.21 6.81
N THR A 127 11.39 -8.86 6.31
CA THR A 127 12.09 -7.60 6.61
C THR A 127 12.46 -6.90 5.31
N LEU A 128 12.78 -5.60 5.39
CA LEU A 128 13.23 -4.85 4.22
C LEU A 128 14.44 -5.51 3.53
N ALA A 129 15.38 -6.02 4.33
CA ALA A 129 16.59 -6.69 3.85
C ALA A 129 16.31 -7.99 3.07
N THR A 130 15.21 -8.70 3.39
CA THR A 130 14.79 -9.90 2.66
C THR A 130 13.93 -9.58 1.45
N SER A 131 13.28 -8.41 1.44
CA SER A 131 12.36 -8.01 0.37
C SER A 131 13.05 -7.26 -0.77
N ILE A 132 14.13 -6.52 -0.52
CA ILE A 132 14.87 -5.78 -1.55
C ILE A 132 16.19 -6.50 -1.89
N ASN A 133 16.35 -6.86 -3.16
CA ASN A 133 17.55 -7.50 -3.69
C ASN A 133 18.66 -6.47 -3.96
N PRO A 134 19.95 -6.83 -3.81
CA PRO A 134 21.06 -5.99 -4.24
C PRO A 134 21.03 -5.53 -5.70
N LYS A 135 20.32 -6.22 -6.59
CA LYS A 135 20.17 -5.82 -8.01
C LYS A 135 18.99 -4.87 -8.25
N ASP A 136 18.11 -4.67 -7.28
CA ASP A 136 16.92 -3.84 -7.46
C ASP A 136 17.30 -2.37 -7.61
N ASN A 137 16.74 -1.70 -8.62
CA ASN A 137 16.91 -0.28 -8.81
C ASN A 137 16.07 0.49 -7.78
N LEU A 138 16.74 1.24 -6.90
CA LEU A 138 16.09 2.02 -5.84
C LEU A 138 16.09 3.52 -6.14
N TYR A 139 16.42 3.95 -7.36
CA TYR A 139 16.28 5.33 -7.83
C TYR A 139 16.90 6.38 -6.87
N GLY A 140 18.11 6.12 -6.39
CA GLY A 140 18.82 7.00 -5.44
C GLY A 140 18.58 6.70 -3.97
N ARG A 141 17.61 5.82 -3.63
CA ARG A 141 17.26 5.42 -2.25
C ARG A 141 18.14 4.28 -1.74
N TRP A 142 19.44 4.35 -2.00
CA TRP A 142 20.41 3.30 -1.62
C TRP A 142 20.38 2.97 -0.12
N TRP A 143 19.96 3.94 0.69
CA TRP A 143 19.82 3.87 2.15
C TRP A 143 18.78 2.86 2.66
N LEU A 144 17.87 2.38 1.81
CA LEU A 144 16.90 1.31 2.12
C LEU A 144 17.57 -0.07 2.20
N ARG A 145 18.82 -0.20 1.77
CA ARG A 145 19.54 -1.48 1.78
C ARG A 145 20.12 -1.80 3.15
N GLY A 146 20.18 -3.09 3.43
CA GLY A 146 20.74 -3.64 4.66
C GLY A 146 19.77 -3.57 5.84
N SER A 147 20.32 -3.64 7.04
CA SER A 147 19.57 -3.62 8.29
C SER A 147 20.11 -2.55 9.23
N VAL A 148 19.37 -2.23 10.29
CA VAL A 148 19.84 -1.34 11.35
C VAL A 148 19.49 -1.89 12.72
N ASN A 149 20.18 -1.40 13.74
CA ASN A 149 19.84 -1.71 15.12
C ASN A 149 18.53 -1.01 15.53
N LYS A 150 17.63 -1.73 16.21
CA LYS A 150 16.37 -1.19 16.76
C LYS A 150 16.57 0.09 17.57
N LYS A 151 17.66 0.18 18.36
CA LYS A 151 17.94 1.36 19.18
C LYS A 151 18.21 2.61 18.34
N LEU A 152 18.82 2.46 17.16
CA LEU A 152 19.00 3.59 16.26
C LEU A 152 17.64 4.06 15.70
N ALA A 153 16.79 3.12 15.29
CA ALA A 153 15.45 3.43 14.81
C ALA A 153 14.60 4.15 15.87
N GLU A 154 14.63 3.74 17.14
CA GLU A 154 13.98 4.45 18.25
C GLU A 154 14.44 5.92 18.35
N VAL A 155 15.76 6.16 18.26
CA VAL A 155 16.30 7.52 18.33
C VAL A 155 15.86 8.35 17.13
N ILE A 156 15.77 7.75 15.93
CA ILE A 156 15.29 8.45 14.74
C ILE A 156 13.78 8.71 14.79
N ILE A 157 12.97 7.76 15.27
CA ILE A 157 11.53 7.98 15.54
C ILE A 157 11.34 9.19 16.45
N HIS A 158 12.10 9.27 17.54
CA HIS A 158 12.02 10.42 18.45
C HIS A 158 12.45 11.73 17.77
N LEU A 159 13.48 11.69 16.89
CA LEU A 159 13.92 12.89 16.17
C LEU A 159 12.81 13.40 15.23
N ILE A 160 12.19 12.50 14.45
CA ILE A 160 11.11 12.87 13.55
C ILE A 160 9.88 13.39 14.34
N LYS A 161 9.56 12.78 15.49
CA LYS A 161 8.49 13.28 16.37
C LYS A 161 8.81 14.66 16.95
N ASP A 162 10.06 14.91 17.35
CA ASP A 162 10.51 16.23 17.81
C ASP A 162 10.42 17.28 16.68
N MET A 163 10.77 16.90 15.45
CA MET A 163 10.62 17.73 14.24
C MET A 163 9.15 18.08 14.01
N ALA A 164 8.26 17.08 13.96
CA ALA A 164 6.83 17.26 13.74
C ALA A 164 6.16 18.09 14.85
N ALA A 165 6.63 17.98 16.09
CA ALA A 165 6.14 18.75 17.23
C ALA A 165 6.68 20.19 17.30
N GLY A 166 7.46 20.64 16.32
CA GLY A 166 8.00 22.01 16.29
C GLY A 166 9.16 22.28 17.24
N LYS A 167 9.78 21.24 17.81
CA LYS A 167 10.92 21.42 18.71
C LYS A 167 12.20 21.86 18.00
N LEU A 168 12.25 21.73 16.68
CA LEU A 168 13.33 22.27 15.85
C LEU A 168 12.97 23.66 15.35
N SER A 169 11.86 23.77 14.61
CA SER A 169 11.23 25.03 14.20
C SER A 169 9.83 24.75 13.66
N ASP A 170 8.99 25.78 13.56
CA ASP A 170 7.65 25.67 12.96
C ASP A 170 7.72 25.27 11.47
N VAL A 171 8.76 25.73 10.76
CA VAL A 171 8.99 25.37 9.36
C VAL A 171 9.26 23.87 9.25
N TRP A 172 10.14 23.33 10.09
CA TRP A 172 10.40 21.90 10.16
C TRP A 172 9.16 21.11 10.56
N ALA A 173 8.33 21.60 11.48
CA ALA A 173 7.08 20.95 11.86
C ALA A 173 6.15 20.74 10.67
N ASN A 174 5.88 21.82 9.92
CA ASN A 174 4.98 21.78 8.78
C ASN A 174 5.50 20.85 7.68
N ILE A 175 6.79 20.97 7.32
CA ILE A 175 7.40 20.11 6.30
C ILE A 175 7.44 18.65 6.73
N THR A 176 7.72 18.38 8.01
CA THR A 176 7.77 17.01 8.54
C THR A 176 6.39 16.35 8.50
N LYS A 177 5.34 17.07 8.92
CA LYS A 177 3.96 16.57 8.85
C LYS A 177 3.52 16.31 7.41
N GLY A 178 3.84 17.23 6.49
CA GLY A 178 3.59 17.05 5.06
C GLY A 178 4.29 15.80 4.50
N ALA A 179 5.57 15.60 4.81
CA ALA A 179 6.34 14.44 4.35
C ALA A 179 5.83 13.10 4.91
N ILE A 180 5.35 13.07 6.16
CA ILE A 180 4.73 11.87 6.76
C ILE A 180 3.42 11.56 6.02
N ALA A 181 2.58 12.57 5.80
CA ALA A 181 1.32 12.43 5.07
C ALA A 181 1.54 11.96 3.62
N GLU A 182 2.45 12.58 2.88
CA GLU A 182 2.80 12.19 1.51
C GLU A 182 3.21 10.72 1.43
N ASN A 183 4.12 10.26 2.29
CA ASN A 183 4.54 8.86 2.29
C ASN A 183 3.40 7.87 2.53
N ILE A 184 2.40 8.23 3.34
CA ILE A 184 1.20 7.40 3.57
C ILE A 184 0.28 7.45 2.34
N LEU A 185 0.05 8.65 1.78
CA LEU A 185 -0.76 8.85 0.58
C LEU A 185 -0.16 8.18 -0.65
N HIS A 186 1.16 8.03 -0.73
CA HIS A 186 1.83 7.33 -1.84
C HIS A 186 1.32 5.89 -2.05
N LEU A 187 0.75 5.25 -1.02
CA LEU A 187 0.09 3.95 -1.16
C LEU A 187 -1.14 3.98 -2.06
N THR A 188 -1.89 5.10 -2.12
CA THR A 188 -3.09 5.22 -2.97
C THR A 188 -2.74 5.25 -4.46
N TYR A 189 -1.51 5.68 -4.79
CA TYR A 189 -1.04 5.84 -6.16
C TYR A 189 -0.32 4.59 -6.71
N LEU A 190 -0.18 3.52 -5.93
CA LEU A 190 0.32 2.24 -6.45
C LEU A 190 -0.65 1.69 -7.50
N ASN A 191 -0.13 1.27 -8.65
CA ASN A 191 -0.92 0.64 -9.71
C ASN A 191 -1.26 -0.82 -9.39
N ASP A 192 -2.13 -1.45 -10.16
CA ASP A 192 -2.62 -2.82 -9.88
C ASP A 192 -1.50 -3.86 -9.82
N GLU A 193 -0.47 -3.74 -10.67
CA GLU A 193 0.71 -4.61 -10.62
C GLU A 193 1.47 -4.46 -9.29
N GLN A 194 1.64 -3.23 -8.81
CA GLN A 194 2.33 -2.92 -7.56
C GLN A 194 1.51 -3.28 -6.32
N ARG A 195 0.19 -3.49 -6.45
CA ARG A 195 -0.69 -3.97 -5.38
C ARG A 195 -0.58 -5.48 -5.14
N ILE A 196 -0.01 -6.24 -6.09
CA ILE A 196 0.26 -7.67 -5.93
C ILE A 196 1.22 -7.89 -4.74
N PRO A 197 0.90 -8.76 -3.77
CA PRO A 197 1.68 -8.87 -2.53
C PRO A 197 3.19 -9.01 -2.71
N ASN A 198 3.63 -9.92 -3.59
CA ASN A 198 5.05 -10.19 -3.83
C ASN A 198 5.78 -9.02 -4.53
N ILE A 199 5.07 -8.18 -5.26
CA ILE A 199 5.61 -6.99 -5.93
C ILE A 199 5.59 -5.81 -4.95
N CYS A 200 4.48 -5.61 -4.25
CA CYS A 200 4.28 -4.56 -3.25
C CYS A 200 5.37 -4.57 -2.18
N LEU A 201 5.73 -5.76 -1.69
CA LEU A 201 6.79 -5.95 -0.68
C LEU A 201 8.17 -5.47 -1.14
N LYS A 202 8.41 -5.34 -2.46
CA LYS A 202 9.67 -4.83 -3.02
C LYS A 202 9.66 -3.32 -3.22
N THR A 203 8.52 -2.66 -3.04
CA THR A 203 8.39 -1.23 -3.29
C THR A 203 8.94 -0.39 -2.13
N PRO A 204 9.78 0.63 -2.40
CA PRO A 204 10.15 1.62 -1.39
C PRO A 204 8.95 2.29 -0.72
N THR A 205 7.89 2.53 -1.51
CA THR A 205 6.64 3.17 -1.09
C THR A 205 6.03 2.49 0.12
N LEU A 206 5.89 1.16 0.09
CA LEU A 206 5.33 0.41 1.20
C LEU A 206 6.12 0.62 2.48
N TRP A 207 7.43 0.46 2.40
CA TRP A 207 8.31 0.49 3.57
C TRP A 207 8.43 1.89 4.19
N LEU A 208 8.41 2.93 3.36
CA LEU A 208 8.38 4.31 3.83
C LEU A 208 7.03 4.69 4.43
N ALA A 209 5.92 4.17 3.89
CA ALA A 209 4.60 4.33 4.51
C ALA A 209 4.56 3.65 5.88
N LEU A 210 5.04 2.40 6.01
CA LEU A 210 5.12 1.69 7.29
C LEU A 210 6.00 2.41 8.32
N ALA A 211 7.14 2.96 7.89
CA ALA A 211 7.98 3.80 8.73
C ALA A 211 7.26 5.09 9.16
N SER A 212 6.49 5.71 8.26
CA SER A 212 5.70 6.91 8.53
C SER A 212 4.59 6.65 9.54
N LEU A 213 3.97 5.46 9.52
CA LEU A 213 3.01 5.03 10.54
C LEU A 213 3.62 4.96 11.96
N CYS A 214 4.94 4.75 12.11
CA CYS A 214 5.60 4.77 13.41
C CYS A 214 5.74 6.19 14.01
N VAL A 215 5.69 7.22 13.15
CA VAL A 215 5.84 8.63 13.54
C VAL A 215 4.55 9.42 13.38
N LEU A 216 3.45 8.73 13.09
CA LEU A 216 2.11 9.29 12.98
C LEU A 216 1.70 10.01 14.28
N ASP A 217 0.94 11.07 14.13
CA ASP A 217 0.39 11.89 15.21
C ASP A 217 -1.07 12.29 14.90
N LYS A 218 -1.79 12.80 15.91
CA LYS A 218 -3.23 13.13 15.84
C LYS A 218 -3.59 14.04 14.66
N ASP A 219 -2.78 15.06 14.38
CA ASP A 219 -3.00 15.97 13.25
C ASP A 219 -3.11 15.23 11.90
N HIS A 220 -2.35 14.14 11.73
CA HIS A 220 -2.42 13.33 10.50
C HIS A 220 -3.72 12.53 10.44
N VAL A 221 -4.17 11.97 11.58
CA VAL A 221 -5.44 11.23 11.67
C VAL A 221 -6.61 12.15 11.32
N GLU A 222 -6.64 13.33 11.90
CA GLU A 222 -7.72 14.30 11.67
C GLU A 222 -7.78 14.76 10.20
N ARG A 223 -6.63 14.97 9.55
CA ARG A 223 -6.59 15.52 8.18
C ARG A 223 -6.62 14.47 7.07
N LEU A 224 -6.13 13.25 7.31
CA LEU A 224 -6.13 12.18 6.30
C LEU A 224 -7.41 11.34 6.34
N SER A 225 -8.05 11.20 7.51
CA SER A 225 -9.22 10.31 7.68
C SER A 225 -10.56 11.01 7.62
N SER A 226 -10.58 12.33 7.80
CA SER A 226 -11.80 13.11 7.66
C SER A 226 -12.16 13.19 6.19
N GLY A 227 -13.04 12.28 5.76
CA GLY A 227 -13.67 12.24 4.44
C GLY A 227 -14.56 13.43 4.12
N GLN A 228 -14.21 14.66 4.54
CA GLN A 228 -14.68 15.89 3.91
C GLN A 228 -13.56 16.39 3.01
N TRP A 229 -13.62 15.98 1.76
CA TRP A 229 -12.95 16.68 0.66
C TRP A 229 -13.59 18.06 0.54
N SER A 230 -13.23 18.97 1.44
CA SER A 230 -13.52 20.38 1.26
C SER A 230 -12.76 20.82 0.03
N GLN A 231 -13.48 21.02 -1.07
CA GLN A 231 -12.96 21.81 -2.18
C GLN A 231 -12.50 23.16 -1.61
N PRO A 232 -11.41 23.75 -2.13
CA PRO A 232 -10.88 25.03 -1.64
C PRO A 232 -11.91 26.17 -1.66
N ASP A 233 -13.03 26.02 -2.38
CA ASP A 233 -14.10 27.01 -2.52
C ASP A 233 -15.29 26.86 -1.56
N GLY A 234 -15.22 25.98 -0.54
CA GLY A 234 -16.32 25.82 0.42
C GLY A 234 -17.61 25.23 -0.18
N HIS A 235 -17.57 24.75 -1.42
CA HIS A 235 -18.63 23.96 -2.02
C HIS A 235 -18.66 22.55 -1.40
N PRO A 236 -19.85 22.00 -1.11
CA PRO A 236 -19.98 20.65 -0.57
C PRO A 236 -19.30 19.65 -1.51
N ALA A 237 -18.62 18.65 -0.93
CA ALA A 237 -18.04 17.54 -1.67
C ALA A 237 -19.11 16.91 -2.59
N PRO A 238 -18.75 16.44 -3.80
CA PRO A 238 -19.70 15.77 -4.68
C PRO A 238 -20.38 14.62 -3.90
N PRO A 239 -21.71 14.47 -4.01
CA PRO A 239 -22.45 13.48 -3.24
C PRO A 239 -21.92 12.09 -3.60
N ARG A 240 -21.48 11.35 -2.57
CA ARG A 240 -21.09 9.95 -2.73
C ARG A 240 -22.30 9.15 -3.22
N PRO A 241 -22.12 8.14 -4.09
CA PRO A 241 -23.22 7.31 -4.54
C PRO A 241 -23.88 6.62 -3.34
N THR A 242 -25.20 6.66 -3.26
CA THR A 242 -25.98 5.96 -2.24
C THR A 242 -26.40 4.58 -2.74
N CYS A 243 -26.68 3.68 -1.80
CA CYS A 243 -27.12 2.33 -2.09
C CYS A 243 -28.53 2.34 -2.66
N GLY A 244 -28.70 1.91 -3.91
CA GLY A 244 -29.99 1.83 -4.58
C GLY A 244 -30.91 0.72 -4.08
N ASN A 245 -30.45 -0.11 -3.13
CA ASN A 245 -31.30 -1.09 -2.45
C ASN A 245 -31.88 -0.54 -1.13
N HIS A 246 -31.37 0.60 -0.66
CA HIS A 246 -31.93 1.34 0.47
C HIS A 246 -32.66 2.57 -0.05
N ASP A 247 -33.92 2.76 0.37
CA ASP A 247 -34.70 3.95 0.03
C ASP A 247 -34.44 5.13 1.00
N ASP A 248 -33.36 5.07 1.78
CA ASP A 248 -33.03 6.09 2.78
C ASP A 248 -32.28 7.30 2.21
N GLY A 249 -31.63 7.17 1.06
CA GLY A 249 -30.80 8.22 0.47
C GLY A 249 -29.57 8.59 1.31
N GLU A 250 -29.22 7.81 2.33
CA GLU A 250 -28.12 8.08 3.26
C GLU A 250 -27.09 6.94 3.28
N THR A 251 -27.52 5.70 3.03
CA THR A 251 -26.63 4.54 3.04
C THR A 251 -25.66 4.63 1.86
N ILE A 252 -24.36 4.74 2.13
CA ILE A 252 -23.32 4.89 1.10
C ILE A 252 -23.10 3.57 0.35
N ALA A 253 -23.06 3.66 -0.98
CA ALA A 253 -22.65 2.56 -1.83
C ALA A 253 -21.11 2.46 -1.89
N VAL A 254 -20.62 1.22 -1.83
CA VAL A 254 -19.19 0.91 -1.94
C VAL A 254 -18.89 -0.04 -3.10
N ILE A 255 -19.92 -0.70 -3.62
CA ILE A 255 -19.85 -1.57 -4.80
C ILE A 255 -20.78 -1.04 -5.88
N GLN A 256 -20.30 -1.01 -7.12
CA GLN A 256 -21.09 -0.84 -8.32
C GLN A 256 -21.21 -2.19 -9.04
N CYS A 257 -22.44 -2.70 -9.13
CA CYS A 257 -22.78 -3.88 -9.90
C CYS A 257 -23.38 -3.45 -11.24
N SER A 258 -22.92 -4.04 -12.34
CA SER A 258 -23.43 -3.72 -13.69
C SER A 258 -24.92 -4.07 -13.88
N ASN A 259 -25.44 -5.00 -13.07
CA ASN A 259 -26.83 -5.45 -13.12
C ASN A 259 -27.69 -4.92 -11.95
N CYS A 260 -27.14 -4.83 -10.74
CA CYS A 260 -27.87 -4.46 -9.52
C CYS A 260 -27.72 -2.97 -9.14
N GLY A 261 -26.87 -2.21 -9.83
CA GLY A 261 -26.60 -0.81 -9.51
C GLY A 261 -25.64 -0.64 -8.33
N ASN A 262 -25.75 0.51 -7.65
CA ASN A 262 -24.86 0.89 -6.55
C ASN A 262 -25.34 0.26 -5.23
N LEU A 263 -24.48 -0.48 -4.54
CA LEU A 263 -24.80 -1.25 -3.35
C LEU A 263 -23.86 -0.92 -2.19
N CYS A 264 -24.38 -0.88 -0.97
CA CYS A 264 -23.55 -0.90 0.24
C CYS A 264 -22.94 -2.29 0.43
N ALA A 265 -21.96 -2.40 1.34
CA ALA A 265 -21.25 -3.67 1.58
C ALA A 265 -22.21 -4.82 1.98
N ASP A 266 -23.25 -4.52 2.76
CA ASP A 266 -24.21 -5.51 3.21
C ASP A 266 -25.15 -5.93 2.07
N CYS A 267 -25.68 -4.97 1.32
CA CYS A 267 -26.55 -5.26 0.17
C CYS A 267 -25.83 -6.03 -0.93
N ASP A 268 -24.58 -5.68 -1.24
CA ASP A 268 -23.73 -6.48 -2.13
C ASP A 268 -23.63 -7.93 -1.62
N ARG A 269 -23.29 -8.08 -0.33
CA ARG A 269 -23.15 -9.40 0.29
C ARG A 269 -24.43 -10.22 0.15
N TYR A 270 -25.59 -9.68 0.49
CA TYR A 270 -26.84 -10.46 0.54
C TYR A 270 -27.46 -10.67 -0.84
N LEU A 271 -27.48 -9.66 -1.71
CA LEU A 271 -28.08 -9.76 -3.05
C LEU A 271 -27.30 -10.72 -3.95
N HIS A 272 -25.99 -10.86 -3.73
CA HIS A 272 -25.12 -11.74 -4.51
C HIS A 272 -24.92 -13.13 -3.87
N LEU A 273 -25.68 -13.50 -2.83
CA LEU A 273 -25.73 -14.90 -2.35
C LEU A 273 -26.49 -15.83 -3.31
N HIS A 274 -27.44 -15.29 -4.09
CA HIS A 274 -28.33 -16.10 -4.92
C HIS A 274 -27.66 -16.58 -6.21
N ARG A 275 -27.94 -17.82 -6.64
CA ARG A 275 -27.30 -18.48 -7.82
C ARG A 275 -27.34 -17.63 -9.10
N LYS A 276 -28.43 -16.89 -9.32
CA LYS A 276 -28.61 -16.05 -10.51
C LYS A 276 -27.80 -14.75 -10.51
N THR A 277 -27.40 -14.27 -9.33
CA THR A 277 -26.79 -12.96 -9.15
C THR A 277 -25.34 -13.03 -8.70
N ARG A 278 -24.89 -14.15 -8.12
CA ARG A 278 -23.51 -14.33 -7.61
C ARG A 278 -22.39 -14.07 -8.63
N ASN A 279 -22.67 -14.19 -9.93
CA ASN A 279 -21.71 -14.01 -11.02
C ASN A 279 -21.85 -12.63 -11.69
N HIS A 280 -22.60 -11.70 -11.11
CA HIS A 280 -22.64 -10.34 -11.64
C HIS A 280 -21.26 -9.71 -11.59
N GLN A 281 -20.96 -8.88 -12.60
CA GLN A 281 -19.75 -8.07 -12.60
C GLN A 281 -19.88 -6.95 -11.58
N ARG A 282 -18.94 -6.90 -10.65
CA ARG A 282 -18.93 -5.99 -9.50
C ARG A 282 -17.61 -5.26 -9.46
N GLN A 283 -17.65 -3.96 -9.19
CA GLN A 283 -16.48 -3.11 -9.04
C GLN A 283 -16.62 -2.27 -7.77
N VAL A 284 -15.52 -1.93 -7.12
CA VAL A 284 -15.54 -0.97 -6.01
C VAL A 284 -15.82 0.43 -6.57
N CYS A 285 -16.62 1.24 -5.88
CA CYS A 285 -16.89 2.61 -6.30
C CYS A 285 -15.59 3.44 -6.32
N LYS A 286 -15.41 4.31 -7.32
CA LYS A 286 -14.18 5.11 -7.48
C LYS A 286 -13.84 5.95 -6.25
N GLU A 287 -14.85 6.47 -5.58
CA GLU A 287 -14.72 7.25 -4.35
C GLU A 287 -14.15 6.42 -3.19
N GLU A 288 -14.46 5.12 -3.15
CA GLU A 288 -13.95 4.18 -2.16
C GLU A 288 -12.58 3.60 -2.55
N GLU A 289 -12.29 3.44 -3.85
CA GLU A 289 -10.95 3.08 -4.32
C GLU A 289 -9.91 4.17 -3.96
N GLU A 290 -10.33 5.43 -3.97
CA GLU A 290 -9.50 6.59 -3.62
C GLU A 290 -9.50 6.91 -2.10
N ALA A 291 -10.37 6.26 -1.32
CA ALA A 291 -10.49 6.53 0.11
C ALA A 291 -9.32 5.92 0.90
N ILE A 292 -8.73 6.75 1.76
CA ILE A 292 -7.74 6.33 2.75
C ILE A 292 -8.28 6.62 4.15
N LYS A 293 -8.18 5.64 5.04
CA LYS A 293 -8.53 5.80 6.45
C LYS A 293 -7.30 5.59 7.31
N VAL A 294 -6.90 6.63 8.02
CA VAL A 294 -5.74 6.62 8.93
C VAL A 294 -6.20 6.62 10.39
N GLU A 295 -5.59 5.82 11.24
CA GLU A 295 -5.98 5.74 12.65
C GLU A 295 -4.74 5.65 13.55
N LEU A 296 -4.87 6.16 14.76
CA LEU A 296 -3.89 5.97 15.82
C LEU A 296 -4.57 5.26 16.98
N HIS A 297 -4.17 4.02 17.26
CA HIS A 297 -4.71 3.22 18.37
C HIS A 297 -3.57 2.84 19.30
N GLU A 298 -3.61 3.33 20.54
CA GLU A 298 -2.57 3.06 21.56
C GLU A 298 -1.14 3.39 21.10
N GLY A 299 -1.01 4.38 20.20
CA GLY A 299 0.27 4.79 19.62
C GLY A 299 0.74 3.96 18.43
N CYS A 300 -0.02 2.93 18.02
CA CYS A 300 0.16 2.22 16.76
C CYS A 300 -0.54 2.99 15.63
N GLY A 301 0.23 3.37 14.61
CA GLY A 301 -0.32 3.97 13.40
C GLY A 301 -0.89 2.91 12.48
N ARG A 302 -2.08 3.17 11.93
CA ARG A 302 -2.81 2.27 11.04
C ARG A 302 -3.28 3.05 9.82
N THR A 303 -3.29 2.40 8.67
CA THR A 303 -3.94 2.91 7.46
C THR A 303 -4.71 1.79 6.78
N LYS A 304 -5.87 2.12 6.22
CA LYS A 304 -6.74 1.23 5.48
C LYS A 304 -7.08 1.86 4.12
N LEU A 305 -6.86 1.09 3.07
CA LEU A 305 -7.31 1.28 1.70
C LEU A 305 -8.27 0.13 1.35
N PHE A 306 -8.93 0.22 0.20
CA PHE A 306 -9.82 -0.86 -0.25
C PHE A 306 -9.10 -2.21 -0.44
N TRP A 307 -7.82 -2.18 -0.84
CA TRP A 307 -6.98 -3.36 -1.12
C TRP A 307 -5.98 -3.69 0.00
N LEU A 308 -5.87 -2.85 1.03
CA LEU A 308 -4.78 -2.94 2.01
C LEU A 308 -5.19 -2.47 3.40
N LEU A 309 -4.83 -3.26 4.41
CA LEU A 309 -4.71 -2.79 5.80
C LEU A 309 -3.25 -2.85 6.22
N ALA A 310 -2.67 -1.73 6.66
CA ALA A 310 -1.30 -1.67 7.15
C ALA A 310 -1.25 -1.02 8.52
N LEU A 311 -0.43 -1.58 9.42
CA LEU A 311 -0.21 -1.03 10.75
C LEU A 311 1.25 -1.19 11.19
N ALA A 312 1.73 -0.25 12.00
CA ALA A 312 3.07 -0.30 12.56
C ALA A 312 3.08 0.18 14.01
N ASP A 313 3.75 -0.56 14.89
CA ASP A 313 3.97 -0.19 16.28
C ASP A 313 5.38 0.40 16.46
N PRO A 314 5.50 1.70 16.81
CA PRO A 314 6.79 2.34 16.99
C PRO A 314 7.59 1.82 18.19
N ARG A 315 6.96 1.14 19.16
CA ARG A 315 7.65 0.61 20.36
C ARG A 315 8.31 -0.72 20.07
N THR A 316 7.59 -1.64 19.42
CA THR A 316 8.10 -2.98 19.13
C THR A 316 8.80 -3.10 17.78
N LEU A 317 8.60 -2.10 16.90
CA LEU A 317 9.01 -2.11 15.49
C LEU A 317 8.47 -3.33 14.73
N LYS A 318 7.29 -3.79 15.13
CA LYS A 318 6.51 -4.80 14.42
C LYS A 318 5.47 -4.09 13.57
N ALA A 319 5.34 -4.53 12.34
CA ALA A 319 4.32 -4.09 11.41
C ALA A 319 3.49 -5.29 10.95
N LEU A 320 2.24 -5.04 10.58
CA LEU A 320 1.38 -6.03 9.94
C LEU A 320 0.77 -5.41 8.68
N ILE A 321 0.71 -6.23 7.63
CA ILE A 321 0.03 -5.89 6.40
C ILE A 321 -0.94 -7.01 6.05
N GLU A 322 -2.19 -6.65 5.79
CA GLU A 322 -3.22 -7.53 5.29
C GLU A 322 -3.64 -7.05 3.91
N PHE A 323 -3.34 -7.85 2.89
CA PHE A 323 -3.81 -7.61 1.53
C PHE A 323 -5.26 -8.11 1.43
N GLU A 324 -6.16 -7.18 1.15
CA GLU A 324 -7.55 -7.50 0.80
C GLU A 324 -7.55 -7.99 -0.65
N LYS A 325 -8.30 -9.06 -0.95
CA LYS A 325 -8.44 -9.51 -2.34
C LYS A 325 -9.17 -8.42 -3.12
N VAL A 326 -8.51 -7.88 -4.14
CA VAL A 326 -9.23 -7.27 -5.26
C VAL A 326 -9.54 -8.43 -6.21
N GLU A 327 -10.81 -8.63 -6.58
CA GLU A 327 -11.28 -9.74 -7.45
C GLU A 327 -10.73 -9.67 -8.89
N LEU A 328 -9.59 -8.99 -9.13
CA LEU A 328 -9.10 -8.68 -10.46
C LEU A 328 -8.29 -9.85 -11.04
N GLU A 329 -8.92 -10.52 -12.00
CA GLU A 329 -8.38 -10.97 -13.30
C GLU A 329 -7.17 -11.92 -13.33
N GLN A 330 -6.41 -12.12 -12.25
CA GLN A 330 -5.20 -12.95 -12.27
C GLN A 330 -5.49 -14.45 -12.32
N GLU A 331 -6.51 -14.91 -11.60
CA GLU A 331 -7.02 -16.28 -11.76
C GLU A 331 -7.53 -16.49 -13.21
N GLU A 332 -8.29 -15.55 -13.77
CA GLU A 332 -8.74 -15.60 -15.17
C GLU A 332 -7.58 -15.58 -16.18
N LEU A 333 -6.52 -14.81 -15.94
CA LEU A 333 -5.38 -14.71 -16.86
C LEU A 333 -4.49 -15.96 -16.82
N GLU A 334 -4.30 -16.58 -15.65
CA GLU A 334 -3.58 -17.86 -15.52
C GLU A 334 -4.37 -19.02 -16.11
N TYR A 335 -5.67 -19.12 -15.81
CA TYR A 335 -6.55 -20.13 -16.39
C TYR A 335 -6.74 -19.93 -17.90
N GLY A 336 -6.84 -18.69 -18.37
CA GLY A 336 -6.97 -18.36 -19.79
C GLY A 336 -5.76 -18.80 -20.63
N ARG A 337 -4.54 -18.82 -20.06
CA ARG A 337 -3.34 -19.31 -20.75
C ARG A 337 -3.35 -20.82 -20.97
N THR A 338 -4.01 -21.58 -20.09
CA THR A 338 -4.11 -23.03 -20.16
C THR A 338 -5.46 -23.50 -20.69
N ALA A 339 -6.39 -22.58 -21.00
CA ALA A 339 -7.69 -22.88 -21.56
C ALA A 339 -7.62 -23.20 -23.06
N CYS A 340 -8.45 -24.14 -23.50
CA CYS A 340 -8.63 -24.42 -24.90
C CYS A 340 -9.30 -23.23 -25.60
N THR A 341 -8.70 -22.74 -26.68
CA THR A 341 -9.20 -21.58 -27.43
C THR A 341 -10.15 -21.95 -28.58
N LYS A 342 -10.54 -23.23 -28.67
CA LYS A 342 -11.39 -23.73 -29.75
C LYS A 342 -12.88 -23.49 -29.46
N LEU A 343 -13.62 -23.14 -30.50
CA LEU A 343 -15.08 -23.14 -30.53
C LEU A 343 -15.59 -24.53 -30.91
N LEU A 344 -16.55 -25.05 -30.15
CA LEU A 344 -17.24 -26.31 -30.44
C LEU A 344 -18.31 -26.09 -31.53
N ASN A 345 -18.76 -27.17 -32.18
CA ASN A 345 -19.77 -27.11 -33.25
C ASN A 345 -21.11 -26.48 -32.80
N CYS A 346 -21.41 -26.49 -31.50
CA CYS A 346 -22.59 -25.85 -30.93
C CYS A 346 -22.44 -24.32 -30.76
N GLY A 347 -21.28 -23.74 -31.06
CA GLY A 347 -21.01 -22.30 -30.90
C GLY A 347 -20.53 -21.88 -29.50
N HIS A 348 -20.40 -22.83 -28.55
CA HIS A 348 -19.82 -22.56 -27.25
C HIS A 348 -18.30 -22.76 -27.25
N MET A 349 -17.60 -22.02 -26.39
CA MET A 349 -16.17 -22.24 -26.16
C MET A 349 -15.91 -23.60 -25.50
N CYS A 350 -14.82 -24.24 -25.86
CA CYS A 350 -14.36 -25.45 -25.21
C CYS A 350 -13.89 -25.14 -23.78
N GLY A 351 -14.57 -25.69 -22.77
CA GLY A 351 -14.15 -25.59 -21.36
C GLY A 351 -12.97 -26.48 -20.98
N GLY A 352 -12.23 -27.01 -21.95
CA GLY A 352 -11.12 -27.95 -21.75
C GLY A 352 -9.74 -27.28 -21.67
N VAL A 353 -8.69 -28.07 -21.46
CA VAL A 353 -7.29 -27.61 -21.41
C VAL A 353 -6.69 -27.43 -22.83
N LEU A 354 -5.79 -26.46 -22.99
CA LEU A 354 -5.05 -26.18 -24.21
C LEU A 354 -4.12 -27.36 -24.56
N GLY A 355 -4.09 -27.75 -25.83
CA GLY A 355 -3.18 -28.78 -26.33
C GLY A 355 -3.69 -30.22 -26.20
N GLU A 356 -4.87 -30.43 -25.62
CA GLU A 356 -5.52 -31.75 -25.58
C GLU A 356 -5.85 -32.27 -26.99
N THR A 357 -5.63 -33.58 -27.19
CA THR A 357 -5.84 -34.23 -28.50
C THR A 357 -7.31 -34.21 -28.92
N LYS A 358 -8.23 -34.31 -27.96
CA LYS A 358 -9.67 -34.22 -28.15
C LYS A 358 -10.22 -33.10 -27.26
N CYS A 359 -11.01 -32.19 -27.84
CA CYS A 359 -11.72 -31.17 -27.07
C CYS A 359 -12.74 -31.81 -26.13
N LEU A 360 -12.96 -31.16 -24.99
CA LEU A 360 -13.99 -31.55 -24.03
C LEU A 360 -15.38 -31.47 -24.67
N ALA A 361 -16.27 -32.38 -24.28
CA ALA A 361 -17.69 -32.28 -24.59
C ALA A 361 -18.27 -30.95 -24.07
N CYS A 362 -19.35 -30.46 -24.70
CA CYS A 362 -19.90 -29.16 -24.34
C CYS A 362 -20.58 -29.24 -22.97
N LEU A 363 -20.00 -28.57 -21.99
CA LEU A 363 -20.52 -28.52 -20.61
C LEU A 363 -21.87 -27.79 -20.49
N HIS A 364 -22.38 -27.16 -21.55
CA HIS A 364 -23.74 -26.65 -21.62
C HIS A 364 -24.78 -27.70 -22.07
N GLY A 365 -24.38 -28.98 -22.17
CA GLY A 365 -25.28 -30.08 -22.53
C GLY A 365 -25.67 -30.13 -24.01
N CYS A 366 -24.97 -29.40 -24.89
CA CYS A 366 -25.29 -29.37 -26.32
C CYS A 366 -24.69 -30.54 -27.11
N SER A 367 -23.67 -31.20 -26.55
CA SER A 367 -23.20 -32.47 -27.07
C SER A 367 -24.19 -33.53 -26.59
N ASN A 368 -24.94 -34.15 -27.51
CA ASN A 368 -25.79 -35.31 -27.24
C ASN A 368 -24.97 -36.55 -26.82
N ASP A 369 -23.94 -36.36 -26.01
CA ASP A 369 -23.03 -37.38 -25.50
C ASP A 369 -23.64 -37.96 -24.21
N PRO A 370 -24.14 -39.21 -24.25
CA PRO A 370 -24.76 -39.83 -23.08
C PRO A 370 -23.76 -40.13 -21.95
N SER A 371 -22.45 -39.99 -22.19
CA SER A 371 -21.40 -40.17 -21.18
C SER A 371 -21.12 -38.90 -20.37
N LEU A 372 -21.59 -37.73 -20.83
CA LEU A 372 -21.39 -36.47 -20.11
C LEU A 372 -22.36 -36.38 -18.93
N ARG A 373 -21.86 -36.71 -17.74
CA ARG A 373 -22.64 -36.68 -16.49
C ARG A 373 -22.51 -35.39 -15.71
N GLN A 374 -21.68 -34.46 -16.19
CA GLN A 374 -21.39 -33.21 -15.51
C GLN A 374 -21.54 -32.02 -16.46
N ASP A 375 -22.11 -30.93 -15.97
CA ASP A 375 -22.28 -29.68 -16.69
C ASP A 375 -21.35 -28.57 -16.18
N SER A 376 -21.48 -27.37 -16.75
CA SER A 376 -20.62 -26.22 -16.43
C SER A 376 -20.79 -25.70 -15.00
N ASP A 377 -21.91 -26.03 -14.36
CA ASP A 377 -22.30 -25.55 -13.03
C ASP A 377 -21.99 -26.59 -11.95
N ASP A 378 -21.77 -27.85 -12.32
CA ASP A 378 -21.36 -28.90 -11.40
C ASP A 378 -20.02 -28.58 -10.74
N MET A 379 -19.90 -28.96 -9.47
CA MET A 379 -18.68 -28.75 -8.70
C MET A 379 -17.58 -29.70 -9.16
N CYS A 380 -16.35 -29.21 -9.22
CA CYS A 380 -15.18 -30.05 -9.48
C CYS A 380 -15.11 -31.17 -8.44
N MET A 381 -15.08 -32.42 -8.90
CA MET A 381 -15.11 -33.61 -8.04
C MET A 381 -13.79 -33.88 -7.31
N ILE A 382 -12.76 -33.05 -7.54
CA ILE A 382 -11.48 -33.13 -6.84
C ILE A 382 -11.47 -32.17 -5.65
N CYS A 383 -11.76 -30.88 -5.89
CA CYS A 383 -11.69 -29.86 -4.86
C CYS A 383 -13.03 -29.60 -4.15
N PHE A 384 -14.15 -29.88 -4.81
CA PHE A 384 -15.51 -29.55 -4.33
C PHE A 384 -15.70 -28.07 -3.97
N THR A 385 -14.86 -27.17 -4.50
CA THR A 385 -14.88 -25.73 -4.15
C THR A 385 -15.39 -24.82 -5.25
N GLU A 386 -15.22 -25.19 -6.52
CA GLU A 386 -15.55 -24.33 -7.66
C GLU A 386 -16.29 -25.13 -8.75
N ALA A 387 -17.10 -24.43 -9.55
CA ALA A 387 -17.82 -25.04 -10.67
C ALA A 387 -16.85 -25.35 -11.82
N LEU A 388 -17.19 -26.33 -12.67
CA LEU A 388 -16.37 -26.72 -13.81
C LEU A 388 -16.19 -25.60 -14.86
N SER A 389 -17.03 -24.55 -14.84
CA SER A 389 -16.87 -23.35 -15.68
C SER A 389 -15.80 -22.37 -15.19
N CYS A 390 -15.35 -22.46 -13.94
CA CYS A 390 -14.43 -21.49 -13.36
C CYS A 390 -12.97 -21.68 -13.80
N ALA A 391 -12.62 -22.84 -14.37
CA ALA A 391 -11.28 -23.15 -14.86
C ALA A 391 -11.34 -24.24 -15.95
N PRO A 392 -10.30 -24.40 -16.79
CA PRO A 392 -10.19 -25.48 -17.74
C PRO A 392 -10.33 -26.86 -17.09
N ALA A 393 -11.21 -27.69 -17.63
CA ALA A 393 -11.51 -29.03 -17.12
C ALA A 393 -10.89 -30.13 -18.01
N ILE A 394 -10.65 -31.31 -17.40
CA ILE A 394 -10.19 -32.51 -18.11
C ILE A 394 -11.22 -33.61 -17.90
N GLN A 395 -11.56 -34.33 -18.96
CA GLN A 395 -12.34 -35.56 -18.87
C GLN A 395 -11.42 -36.71 -18.46
N VAL A 396 -11.64 -37.26 -17.27
CA VAL A 396 -10.93 -38.45 -16.80
C VAL A 396 -11.66 -39.67 -17.32
N ASN A 397 -10.98 -40.49 -18.12
CA ASN A 397 -11.50 -41.80 -18.53
C ASN A 397 -11.37 -42.75 -17.33
N VAL A 398 -12.50 -43.25 -16.82
CA VAL A 398 -12.56 -44.32 -15.82
C VAL A 398 -12.93 -45.63 -16.52
#